data_AF-A0A703V7U1-F1
#
_entry.id   AF-A0A703V7U1-F1
#
_cell.length_a   1.000
_cell.length_b   1.000
_cell.length_c   1.000
_cell.angle_alpha   90.00
_cell.angle_beta   90.00
_cell.angle_gamma   90.00
#
_symmetry.space_group_name_H-M   'P 1'
#
loop_
_entity.id
_entity.type
_entity.pdbx_description
1 polymer ?
#
loop_
_entity_poly.entity_id
_entity_poly.type
_entity_poly.pdbx_seq_one_letter_code
_entity_poly.pdbx_strand_id
1 'polypeptide(L)' 'MKVSFCIPTYNRVKFIEDLLESINNQSSHSLIVEVCISDNAS' A
#
# COMPACT_ATOMS: atom_id res chain seq x y z
N MET A 1 13.50 -8.26 -7.28
CA MET A 1 13.61 -7.86 -5.86
C MET A 1 12.22 -7.86 -5.25
N LYS A 2 12.05 -8.29 -4.00
CA LYS A 2 10.74 -8.29 -3.32
C LYS A 2 10.67 -7.09 -2.37
N VAL A 3 9.57 -6.35 -2.40
CA VAL A 3 9.32 -5.19 -1.53
C VAL A 3 8.02 -5.42 -0.77
N SER A 4 8.05 -5.23 0.54
CA SER A 4 6.87 -5.33 1.40
C SER A 4 6.58 -3.96 2.00
N PHE A 5 5.41 -3.40 1.71
CA PHE A 5 4.91 -2.17 2.34
C PHE A 5 4.10 -2.54 3.59
N CYS A 6 4.53 -2.04 4.75
CA CYS A 6 3.78 -2.16 6.00
C CYS A 6 3.12 -0.82 6.32
N ILE A 7 1.81 -0.74 6.21
CA ILE A 7 1.05 0.52 6.24
C ILE A 7 0.12 0.51 7.45
N PRO A 8 0.47 1.21 8.54
CA PRO A 8 -0.46 1.43 9.64
C PRO A 8 -1.50 2.50 9.25
N THR A 9 -2.78 2.24 9.53
CA THR A 9 -3.88 3.17 9.19
C THR A 9 -4.79 3.46 10.37
N TYR A 10 -5.35 4.67 10.42
CA TYR A 10 -6.42 5.07 11.33
C TYR A 10 -7.29 6.15 10.68
N ASN A 11 -8.57 5.88 10.45
CA ASN A 11 -9.50 6.82 9.81
C ASN A 11 -9.00 7.39 8.46
N ARG A 12 -8.34 6.55 7.63
CA ARG A 12 -7.73 6.94 6.34
C ARG A 12 -8.49 6.48 5.09
N VAL A 13 -9.77 6.13 5.21
CA VAL A 13 -10.58 5.61 4.09
C VAL A 13 -10.50 6.48 2.82
N LYS A 14 -10.46 7.82 2.98
CA LYS A 14 -10.40 8.78 1.87
C LYS A 14 -9.08 8.80 1.09
N PHE A 15 -8.01 8.18 1.63
CA PHE A 15 -6.66 8.26 1.07
C PHE A 15 -6.08 6.88 0.72
N ILE A 16 -6.75 5.80 1.14
CA ILE A 16 -6.28 4.43 0.93
C ILE A 16 -6.27 4.07 -0.55
N GLU A 17 -7.24 4.55 -1.31
CA GLU A 17 -7.37 4.28 -2.75
C GLU A 17 -6.20 4.89 -3.53
N ASP A 18 -5.95 6.18 -3.38
CA ASP A 18 -4.82 6.90 -4.02
C ASP A 18 -3.47 6.23 -3.69
N LEU A 19 -3.30 5.79 -2.43
CA LEU A 19 -2.08 5.11 -2.00
C LEU A 19 -1.89 3.78 -2.75
N LEU A 20 -2.92 2.92 -2.76
CA LEU A 20 -2.85 1.62 -3.42
C LEU A 20 -2.69 1.76 -4.95
N GLU A 21 -3.36 2.74 -5.56
CA GLU A 21 -3.21 3.03 -6.98
C GLU A 21 -1.76 3.46 -7.30
N SER A 22 -1.16 4.32 -6.48
CA SER A 22 0.22 4.77 -6.67
C SER A 22 1.24 3.62 -6.59
N ILE A 23 1.00 2.63 -5.72
CA ILE A 23 1.83 1.42 -5.59
C ILE A 23 1.65 0.51 -6.81
N ASN A 24 0.40 0.31 -7.25
CA ASN A 24 0.09 -0.53 -8.41
C ASN A 24 0.67 0.05 -9.72
N ASN A 25 0.75 1.38 -9.84
CA ASN A 25 1.28 2.06 -11.02
C ASN A 25 2.82 2.02 -11.15
N GLN A 26 3.54 1.37 -10.23
CA GLN A 26 5.01 1.19 -10.29
C GLN A 26 5.47 0.12 -11.31
N SER A 27 4.82 0.04 -12.47
CA SER A 27 4.95 -1.02 -13.49
C SER A 27 6.31 -1.10 -14.19
N SER A 28 7.17 -0.09 -14.05
CA SER A 28 8.50 -0.03 -14.65
C SER A 28 9.56 -0.85 -13.92
N HIS A 29 9.28 -1.29 -12.69
CA HIS A 29 10.21 -2.07 -11.89
C HIS A 29 9.73 -3.52 -11.83
N SER A 30 10.59 -4.49 -12.17
CA SER A 30 10.31 -5.94 -12.00
C SER A 30 10.33 -6.34 -10.50
N LEU A 31 9.54 -5.64 -9.70
CA LEU A 31 9.38 -5.85 -8.27
C LEU A 31 8.20 -6.78 -8.03
N ILE A 32 8.40 -7.69 -7.09
CA ILE A 32 7.29 -8.42 -6.49
C ILE A 32 6.89 -7.61 -5.27
N VAL A 33 5.71 -7.00 -5.31
CA VAL A 33 5.21 -6.13 -4.25
C VAL A 33 4.22 -6.89 -3.38
N GLU A 34 4.37 -6.74 -2.07
CA GLU A 34 3.43 -7.17 -1.05
C GLU A 34 2.98 -5.93 -0.26
N VAL A 35 1.68 -5.84 0.03
CA VAL A 35 1.13 -4.74 0.84
C VAL A 35 0.42 -5.35 2.05
N CYS A 36 0.86 -4.98 3.25
CA CYS A 36 0.25 -5.33 4.52
C CYS A 36 -0.30 -4.07 5.17
N ILE A 37 -1.62 -4.03 5.40
CA ILE A 37 -2.31 -2.91 6.05
C ILE A 37 -2.64 -3.33 7.49
N SER A 38 -2.19 -2.53 8.45
CA SER A 38 -2.49 -2.69 9.88
C SER A 38 -3.43 -1.57 10.31
N ASP A 39 -4.72 -1.87 10.38
CA ASP A 39 -5.71 -0.90 10.82
C ASP A 39 -5.75 -0.76 12.35
N ASN A 40 -5.86 0.47 12.84
CA ASN A 40 -5.95 0.80 14.26
C ASN A 40 -7.42 0.95 14.73
N ALA A 41 -8.24 -0.06 14.45
CA ALA A 41 -9.66 -0.11 14.85
C ALA A 41 -10.46 1.14 14.42
N SER A 42 -10.32 1.51 13.14
CA SER A 42 -11.02 2.64 12.50
C SER A 42 -12.52 2.44 12.35
#